data_AF-A0A2V2LI09-F1
#
_entry.id   AF-A0A2V2LI09-F1
#
_cell.length_a   1.000
_cell.length_b   1.000
_cell.length_c   1.000
_cell.angle_alpha   90.00
_cell.angle_beta   90.00
_cell.angle_gamma   90.00
#
_symmetry.space_group_name_H-M   'P 1'
#
loop_
_entity.id
_entity.type
_entity.pdbx_description
1 polymer ?
#
loop_
_entity_poly.entity_id
_entity_poly.type
_entity_poly.pdbx_seq_one_letter_code
_entity_poly.pdbx_strand_id
1 'polypeptide(L)'
;MFSGFPGALALANPGITLTVGPFMEVTGTIENPGLITFAQNGILEIEGKTTLSGGGQVVMGSPESTIRYGNDNLPDDELINVDNTIRGQGTISVDLINQGTIRNEGGRLQLDRAVVSDGTIRAQDGTLNIGGDLEGNGRVEVASDGVLEVDGGLFKNHTVVVENGGTIDWTDPARTTIEVVDFFGDLTQIGGTYAPGASPAESLLDGDYTLGGGGIFELEFAGLTTGLFDQLTVTGDVFLTDGYLSVLELAPFTFGAGQYFEVVEVQGSLFGEFGGLGEGARISGLSRDVFITDADGNGNDIALYTEGGLAPAHVPLPASIPAFLAALGGLAALRRKTAAA
;
A
#
# COMPACT_ATOMS: atom_id res chain seq x y z
N MET A 1 -15.94 21.60 -31.04
CA MET A 1 -15.29 20.31 -31.30
C MET A 1 -13.97 20.63 -31.98
N PHE A 2 -12.87 20.57 -31.24
CA PHE A 2 -11.53 20.66 -31.82
C PHE A 2 -11.04 19.22 -31.96
N SER A 3 -10.96 18.71 -33.18
CA SER A 3 -10.46 17.36 -33.47
C SER A 3 -9.04 17.44 -34.03
N GLY A 4 -8.11 16.72 -33.39
CA GLY A 4 -6.78 16.38 -33.87
C GLY A 4 -5.74 17.51 -33.88
N PHE A 5 -4.85 17.53 -32.87
CA PHE A 5 -3.48 18.02 -33.06
C PHE A 5 -2.56 16.83 -33.37
N PRO A 6 -2.44 16.40 -34.63
CA PRO A 6 -1.40 15.42 -34.98
C PRO A 6 -0.03 16.08 -34.79
N GLY A 7 0.79 15.54 -33.88
CA GLY A 7 2.15 16.01 -33.63
C GLY A 7 2.35 16.59 -32.24
N ALA A 8 2.82 17.84 -32.15
CA ALA A 8 3.13 18.51 -30.90
C ALA A 8 2.17 19.68 -30.62
N LEU A 9 1.50 19.65 -29.46
CA LEU A 9 0.80 20.79 -28.87
C LEU A 9 1.73 21.44 -27.85
N ALA A 10 2.14 22.69 -28.09
CA ALA A 10 3.02 23.42 -27.17
C ALA A 10 2.37 24.70 -26.68
N LEU A 11 2.29 24.90 -25.35
CA LEU A 11 1.97 26.20 -24.80
C LEU A 11 3.23 27.06 -24.83
N ALA A 12 3.13 28.26 -25.41
CA ALA A 12 4.30 29.09 -25.70
C ALA A 12 5.09 29.56 -24.46
N ASN A 13 4.49 29.59 -23.26
CA ASN A 13 5.15 29.97 -22.00
C ASN A 13 4.30 29.60 -20.77
N PRO A 14 4.86 29.66 -19.54
CA PRO A 14 4.15 29.33 -18.30
C PRO A 14 2.93 30.18 -17.96
N GLY A 15 2.78 31.36 -18.57
CA GLY A 15 1.64 32.25 -18.33
C GLY A 15 0.39 31.90 -19.13
N ILE A 16 0.44 30.86 -19.98
CA ILE A 16 -0.69 30.46 -20.82
C ILE A 16 -1.59 29.49 -20.06
N THR A 17 -2.90 29.74 -20.16
CA THR A 17 -3.95 28.79 -19.78
C THR A 17 -4.63 28.24 -21.04
N LEU A 18 -4.63 26.93 -21.19
CA LEU A 18 -5.46 26.20 -22.14
C LEU A 18 -6.68 25.64 -21.41
N THR A 19 -7.89 25.95 -21.87
CA THR A 19 -9.11 25.34 -21.35
C THR A 19 -9.56 24.19 -22.25
N VAL A 20 -9.59 22.98 -21.69
CA VAL A 20 -10.27 21.83 -22.28
C VAL A 20 -11.77 22.09 -22.23
N GLY A 21 -12.35 22.36 -23.39
CA GLY A 21 -13.80 22.55 -23.55
C GLY A 21 -14.56 21.22 -23.46
N PRO A 22 -15.76 21.11 -24.06
CA PRO A 22 -16.56 19.88 -23.97
C PRO A 22 -15.88 18.65 -24.58
N PHE A 23 -14.92 18.87 -25.47
CA PHE A 23 -14.14 17.81 -26.11
C PHE A 23 -12.89 18.39 -26.77
N MET A 24 -11.74 17.80 -26.47
CA MET A 24 -10.44 18.05 -27.08
C MET A 24 -9.72 16.72 -27.28
N GLU A 25 -9.28 16.46 -28.50
CA GLU A 25 -8.54 15.26 -28.86
C GLU A 25 -7.05 15.60 -29.08
N VAL A 26 -6.17 14.80 -28.50
CA VAL A 26 -4.71 14.99 -28.56
C VAL A 26 -3.98 13.67 -28.81
N THR A 27 -2.84 13.77 -29.48
CA THR A 27 -1.90 12.68 -29.71
C THR A 27 -0.47 13.24 -29.72
N GLY A 28 0.54 12.40 -29.54
CA GLY A 28 1.94 12.80 -29.69
C GLY A 28 2.51 13.52 -28.45
N THR A 29 2.91 14.78 -28.56
CA THR A 29 3.56 15.50 -27.44
C THR A 29 2.76 16.73 -27.04
N ILE A 30 2.54 16.90 -25.74
CA ILE A 30 1.98 18.10 -25.12
C ILE A 30 3.08 18.74 -24.28
N GLU A 31 3.69 19.81 -24.80
CA GLU A 31 4.61 20.66 -24.02
C GLU A 31 3.78 21.70 -23.26
N ASN A 32 3.51 21.40 -21.99
CA ASN A 32 2.76 22.24 -21.07
C ASN A 32 3.70 22.85 -20.01
N PRO A 33 4.28 24.02 -20.25
CA PRO A 33 4.93 24.81 -19.20
C PRO A 33 3.95 25.62 -18.32
N GLY A 34 2.66 25.64 -18.67
CA GLY A 34 1.66 26.52 -18.06
C GLY A 34 0.54 25.76 -17.37
N LEU A 35 -0.70 26.16 -17.64
CA LEU A 35 -1.91 25.57 -17.05
C LEU A 35 -2.82 25.00 -18.14
N ILE A 36 -3.13 23.72 -18.07
CA ILE A 36 -4.27 23.11 -18.73
C ILE A 36 -5.38 22.99 -17.69
N THR A 37 -6.59 23.48 -17.97
CA THR A 37 -7.73 23.39 -17.05
C THR A 37 -8.95 22.86 -17.77
N PHE A 38 -9.86 22.21 -17.04
CA PHE A 38 -11.09 21.68 -17.61
C PHE A 38 -12.25 22.66 -17.43
N ALA A 39 -13.05 22.84 -18.47
CA ALA A 39 -14.41 23.38 -18.33
C ALA A 39 -15.31 22.33 -17.65
N GLN A 40 -16.52 22.71 -17.27
CA GLN A 40 -17.50 21.75 -16.75
C GLN A 40 -17.78 20.67 -17.80
N ASN A 41 -17.69 19.39 -17.41
CA ASN A 41 -17.76 18.22 -18.31
C ASN A 41 -16.68 18.23 -19.41
N GLY A 42 -15.51 18.80 -19.12
CA GLY A 42 -14.42 18.83 -20.08
C GLY A 42 -13.87 17.43 -20.34
N ILE A 43 -13.59 17.12 -21.60
CA ILE A 43 -13.04 15.83 -22.02
C ILE A 43 -11.73 16.08 -22.78
N LEU A 44 -10.64 15.51 -22.28
CA LEU A 44 -9.38 15.36 -23.00
C LEU A 44 -9.28 13.90 -23.45
N GLU A 45 -9.47 13.68 -24.75
CA GLU A 45 -9.32 12.36 -25.37
C GLU A 45 -7.88 12.16 -25.83
N ILE A 46 -7.30 11.04 -25.42
CA ILE A 46 -5.96 10.59 -25.77
C ILE A 46 -6.09 9.56 -26.90
N GLU A 47 -5.58 9.90 -28.08
CA GLU A 47 -5.54 9.03 -29.25
C GLU A 47 -4.08 8.60 -29.48
N GLY A 48 -3.78 7.33 -29.25
CA GLY A 48 -2.43 6.79 -29.23
C GLY A 48 -1.54 7.38 -28.13
N LYS A 49 -0.25 7.04 -28.19
CA LYS A 49 0.72 7.39 -27.14
C LYS A 49 0.93 8.90 -27.06
N THR A 50 0.58 9.50 -25.93
CA THR A 50 0.67 10.95 -25.69
C THR A 50 1.60 11.26 -24.53
N THR A 51 2.61 12.10 -24.77
CA THR A 51 3.60 12.53 -23.76
C THR A 51 3.28 13.94 -23.29
N LEU A 52 3.03 14.12 -21.99
CA LEU A 52 2.82 15.39 -21.33
C LEU A 52 4.12 15.81 -20.60
N SER A 53 4.74 16.90 -21.04
CA SER A 53 6.01 17.42 -20.52
C SER A 53 5.97 18.93 -20.31
N GLY A 54 7.03 19.54 -19.77
CA GLY A 54 7.17 21.00 -19.63
C GLY A 54 6.99 21.54 -18.21
N GLY A 55 6.66 20.70 -17.22
CA GLY A 55 6.63 21.08 -15.81
C GLY A 55 5.39 21.87 -15.36
N GLY A 56 4.36 21.95 -16.19
CA GLY A 56 3.14 22.69 -15.92
C GLY A 56 2.11 21.89 -15.09
N GLN A 57 0.87 22.41 -15.10
CA GLN A 57 -0.25 21.82 -14.37
C GLN A 57 -1.38 21.43 -15.32
N VAL A 58 -2.05 20.33 -14.98
CA VAL A 58 -3.35 19.93 -15.52
C VAL A 58 -4.35 19.92 -14.37
N VAL A 59 -5.40 20.73 -14.46
CA VAL A 59 -6.38 20.91 -13.38
C VAL A 59 -7.75 20.40 -13.82
N MET A 60 -8.13 19.26 -13.28
CA MET A 60 -9.44 18.63 -13.44
C MET A 60 -10.39 19.18 -12.36
N GLY A 61 -11.01 20.33 -12.64
CA GLY A 61 -11.69 21.13 -11.61
C GLY A 61 -13.08 20.65 -11.20
N SER A 62 -13.68 19.67 -11.89
CA SER A 62 -15.03 19.19 -11.62
C SER A 62 -15.13 17.66 -11.62
N PRO A 63 -16.09 17.05 -10.91
CA PRO A 63 -16.27 15.59 -10.89
C PRO A 63 -16.47 14.96 -12.27
N GLU A 64 -16.90 15.76 -13.26
CA GLU A 64 -17.15 15.34 -14.64
C GLU A 64 -15.97 15.62 -15.58
N SER A 65 -14.84 16.10 -15.06
CA SER A 65 -13.61 16.25 -15.84
C SER A 65 -13.06 14.87 -16.18
N THR A 66 -12.75 14.62 -17.45
CA THR A 66 -12.31 13.30 -17.89
C THR A 66 -11.10 13.38 -18.81
N ILE A 67 -10.07 12.60 -18.49
CA ILE A 67 -9.02 12.19 -19.43
C ILE A 67 -9.36 10.76 -19.84
N ARG A 68 -9.53 10.46 -21.13
CA ARG A 68 -9.95 9.12 -21.57
C ARG A 68 -9.30 8.69 -22.87
N TYR A 69 -9.29 7.38 -23.09
CA TYR A 69 -8.85 6.76 -24.35
C TYR A 69 -9.79 7.15 -25.51
N GLY A 70 -9.28 6.98 -26.72
CA GLY A 70 -9.96 7.24 -27.99
C GLY A 70 -11.15 6.33 -28.25
N ASN A 71 -12.04 6.66 -29.18
CA ASN A 71 -13.24 5.83 -29.41
C ASN A 71 -12.92 4.42 -29.92
N ASP A 72 -11.74 4.25 -30.51
CA ASP A 72 -11.27 2.95 -30.99
C ASP A 72 -10.59 2.11 -29.89
N ASN A 73 -10.35 2.71 -28.69
CA ASN A 73 -9.65 2.11 -27.54
C ASN A 73 -8.42 1.33 -28.02
N LEU A 74 -7.59 2.00 -28.81
CA LEU A 74 -6.45 1.35 -29.41
C LEU A 74 -5.47 0.95 -28.29
N PRO A 75 -4.75 -0.18 -28.41
CA PRO A 75 -3.82 -0.63 -27.38
C PRO A 75 -2.70 0.37 -27.04
N ASP A 76 -2.53 1.41 -27.86
CA ASP A 76 -1.56 2.48 -27.69
C ASP A 76 -2.14 3.77 -27.08
N ASP A 77 -3.42 3.82 -26.69
CA ASP A 77 -4.02 4.95 -25.98
C ASP A 77 -3.45 5.06 -24.55
N GLU A 78 -2.26 5.65 -24.46
CA GLU A 78 -1.43 5.77 -23.26
C GLU A 78 -1.08 7.24 -23.01
N LEU A 79 -1.22 7.68 -21.76
CA LEU A 79 -0.73 8.99 -21.31
C LEU A 79 0.58 8.82 -20.53
N ILE A 80 1.60 9.58 -20.90
CA ILE A 80 2.88 9.66 -20.18
C ILE A 80 3.00 11.04 -19.54
N ASN A 81 2.81 11.13 -18.23
CA ASN A 81 3.06 12.34 -17.46
C ASN A 81 4.53 12.42 -17.04
N VAL A 82 5.37 13.13 -17.78
CA VAL A 82 6.83 13.18 -17.56
C VAL A 82 7.18 13.99 -16.32
N ASP A 83 6.70 15.23 -16.25
CA ASP A 83 7.11 16.20 -15.22
C ASP A 83 5.98 17.16 -14.83
N ASN A 84 4.76 16.94 -15.28
CA ASN A 84 3.63 17.79 -14.96
C ASN A 84 2.94 17.34 -13.66
N THR A 85 2.15 18.25 -13.08
CA THR A 85 1.21 17.93 -12.02
C THR A 85 -0.21 17.81 -12.59
N ILE A 86 -0.79 16.62 -12.55
CA ILE A 86 -2.21 16.39 -12.81
C ILE A 86 -2.95 16.43 -11.47
N ARG A 87 -3.92 17.34 -11.30
CA ARG A 87 -4.60 17.52 -10.01
C ARG A 87 -6.09 17.82 -10.11
N GLY A 88 -6.80 17.61 -9.01
CA GLY A 88 -8.23 17.91 -8.90
C GLY A 88 -9.09 16.67 -8.67
N GLN A 89 -10.19 16.57 -9.39
CA GLN A 89 -11.21 15.53 -9.27
C GLN A 89 -11.73 15.13 -10.66
N GLY A 90 -12.37 13.98 -10.77
CA GLY A 90 -12.86 13.41 -12.01
C GLY A 90 -12.24 12.04 -12.31
N THR A 91 -12.07 11.72 -13.58
CA THR A 91 -11.66 10.38 -14.00
C THR A 91 -10.54 10.42 -15.03
N ILE A 92 -9.51 9.58 -14.82
CA ILE A 92 -8.46 9.28 -15.78
C ILE A 92 -8.65 7.82 -16.21
N SER A 93 -9.20 7.64 -17.41
CA SER A 93 -9.49 6.34 -18.03
C SER A 93 -8.58 6.13 -19.24
N VAL A 94 -7.27 6.09 -19.00
CA VAL A 94 -6.22 5.72 -19.98
C VAL A 94 -5.16 4.92 -19.25
N ASP A 95 -4.43 4.05 -19.95
CA ASP A 95 -3.22 3.48 -19.37
C ASP A 95 -2.22 4.63 -19.14
N LEU A 96 -1.59 4.67 -17.97
CA LEU A 96 -0.90 5.86 -17.47
C LEU A 96 0.51 5.53 -17.02
N ILE A 97 1.51 6.21 -17.60
CA ILE A 97 2.87 6.26 -17.06
C ILE A 97 3.05 7.59 -16.34
N ASN A 98 3.20 7.55 -15.02
CA ASN A 98 3.40 8.74 -14.19
C ASN A 98 4.86 8.84 -13.71
N GLN A 99 5.57 9.85 -14.18
CA GLN A 99 6.90 10.25 -13.72
C GLN A 99 6.85 11.61 -12.99
N GLY A 100 5.78 12.38 -13.21
CA GLY A 100 5.49 13.63 -12.51
C GLY A 100 4.67 13.43 -11.24
N THR A 101 3.62 14.23 -11.07
CA THR A 101 2.72 14.17 -9.91
C THR A 101 1.27 13.99 -10.34
N ILE A 102 0.56 13.08 -9.68
CA ILE A 102 -0.90 13.00 -9.69
C ILE A 102 -1.38 13.26 -8.28
N ARG A 103 -2.37 14.13 -8.11
CA ARG A 103 -2.88 14.48 -6.78
C ARG A 103 -4.35 14.82 -6.81
N ASN A 104 -5.19 14.13 -6.05
CA ASN A 104 -6.57 14.60 -5.92
C ASN A 104 -6.59 15.92 -5.14
N GLU A 105 -7.54 16.81 -5.45
CA GLU A 105 -7.77 18.03 -4.67
C GLU A 105 -9.27 18.25 -4.50
N GLY A 106 -9.77 17.97 -3.31
CA GLY A 106 -11.20 17.82 -3.08
C GLY A 106 -11.79 16.64 -3.87
N GLY A 107 -13.03 16.28 -3.53
CA GLY A 107 -13.83 15.31 -4.29
C GLY A 107 -13.15 13.95 -4.49
N ARG A 108 -13.51 13.27 -5.58
CA ARG A 108 -12.93 11.99 -6.01
C ARG A 108 -12.10 12.19 -7.27
N LEU A 109 -10.86 11.72 -7.28
CA LEU A 109 -10.09 11.47 -8.50
C LEU A 109 -9.97 9.95 -8.68
N GLN A 110 -10.33 9.44 -9.84
CA GLN A 110 -10.34 8.01 -10.12
C GLN A 110 -9.37 7.68 -11.26
N LEU A 111 -8.46 6.74 -11.00
CA LEU A 111 -7.56 6.14 -11.98
C LEU A 111 -8.13 4.78 -12.37
N ASP A 112 -8.83 4.71 -13.49
CA ASP A 112 -9.63 3.53 -13.89
C ASP A 112 -8.82 2.37 -14.43
N ARG A 113 -7.63 2.67 -14.96
CA ARG A 113 -6.82 1.73 -15.73
C ARG A 113 -5.44 1.56 -15.10
N ALA A 114 -4.62 0.72 -15.71
CA ALA A 114 -3.29 0.42 -15.20
C ALA A 114 -2.44 1.69 -15.13
N VAL A 115 -1.74 1.84 -14.00
CA VAL A 115 -0.82 2.94 -13.74
C VAL A 115 0.56 2.38 -13.48
N VAL A 116 1.55 2.81 -14.26
CA VAL A 116 2.96 2.63 -13.95
C VAL A 116 3.49 3.94 -13.39
N SER A 117 3.82 4.00 -12.10
CA SER A 117 4.25 5.23 -11.45
C SER A 117 5.67 5.13 -10.90
N ASP A 118 6.59 5.89 -11.49
CA ASP A 118 7.90 6.23 -10.92
C ASP A 118 7.90 7.64 -10.28
N GLY A 119 6.80 8.39 -10.46
CA GLY A 119 6.57 9.70 -9.85
C GLY A 119 5.79 9.61 -8.53
N THR A 120 5.12 10.71 -8.17
CA THR A 120 4.28 10.78 -6.97
C THR A 120 2.80 10.67 -7.31
N ILE A 121 2.08 9.87 -6.54
CA ILE A 121 0.62 9.79 -6.52
C ILE A 121 0.17 10.17 -5.11
N ARG A 122 -0.69 11.19 -4.94
CA ARG A 122 -1.06 11.70 -3.62
C ARG A 122 -2.56 11.83 -3.42
N ALA A 123 -3.07 11.19 -2.37
CA ALA A 123 -4.38 11.46 -1.79
C ALA A 123 -4.28 12.67 -0.83
N GLN A 124 -4.67 13.87 -1.25
CA GLN A 124 -4.47 15.13 -0.49
C GLN A 124 -5.61 15.50 0.46
N ASP A 125 -6.82 15.73 -0.05
CA ASP A 125 -7.96 16.29 0.70
C ASP A 125 -9.30 15.86 0.10
N GLY A 126 -9.44 14.55 -0.09
CA GLY A 126 -10.58 13.87 -0.69
C GLY A 126 -10.23 12.40 -0.96
N THR A 127 -10.99 11.75 -1.85
CA THR A 127 -10.72 10.36 -2.24
C THR A 127 -9.89 10.30 -3.52
N LEU A 128 -8.75 9.62 -3.46
CA LEU A 128 -8.04 9.13 -4.64
C LEU A 128 -8.33 7.65 -4.77
N ASN A 129 -8.91 7.25 -5.89
CA ASN A 129 -9.22 5.86 -6.16
C ASN A 129 -8.28 5.28 -7.21
N ILE A 130 -7.67 4.15 -6.86
CA ILE A 130 -6.88 3.32 -7.77
C ILE A 130 -7.76 2.13 -8.15
N GLY A 131 -8.44 2.24 -9.29
CA GLY A 131 -9.37 1.23 -9.78
C GLY A 131 -8.72 0.19 -10.71
N GLY A 132 -7.59 0.52 -11.33
CA GLY A 132 -6.74 -0.42 -12.07
C GLY A 132 -5.55 -0.92 -11.24
N ASP A 133 -4.67 -1.72 -11.85
CA ASP A 133 -3.40 -2.09 -11.23
C ASP A 133 -2.48 -0.87 -11.13
N LEU A 134 -1.73 -0.79 -10.04
CA LEU A 134 -0.67 0.20 -9.85
C LEU A 134 0.65 -0.53 -9.68
N GLU A 135 1.62 -0.24 -10.54
CA GLU A 135 2.98 -0.77 -10.47
C GLU A 135 4.01 0.36 -10.51
N GLY A 136 5.24 0.13 -10.03
CA GLY A 136 6.37 1.04 -10.26
C GLY A 136 7.21 1.33 -9.02
N ASN A 137 8.22 2.18 -9.17
CA ASN A 137 9.16 2.52 -8.10
C ASN A 137 8.90 3.90 -7.47
N GLY A 138 7.73 4.46 -7.73
CA GLY A 138 7.35 5.79 -7.28
C GLY A 138 6.98 5.84 -5.81
N ARG A 139 6.18 6.85 -5.48
CA ARG A 139 5.73 7.12 -4.13
C ARG A 139 4.25 7.39 -4.09
N VAL A 140 3.52 6.66 -3.25
CA VAL A 140 2.12 6.95 -2.93
C VAL A 140 2.04 7.62 -1.58
N GLU A 141 1.31 8.72 -1.49
CA GLU A 141 1.14 9.48 -0.25
C GLU A 141 -0.33 9.65 0.08
N VAL A 142 -0.70 9.45 1.34
CA VAL A 142 -2.02 9.70 1.89
C VAL A 142 -1.89 10.76 2.96
N ALA A 143 -2.39 11.96 2.67
CA ALA A 143 -2.35 13.08 3.59
C ALA A 143 -3.34 12.88 4.75
N SER A 144 -3.22 13.70 5.79
CA SER A 144 -4.07 13.61 7.00
C SER A 144 -5.58 13.66 6.75
N ASP A 145 -6.02 14.31 5.68
CA ASP A 145 -7.44 14.41 5.28
C ASP A 145 -7.72 13.65 3.97
N GLY A 146 -6.75 12.86 3.51
CA GLY A 146 -6.82 12.06 2.29
C GLY A 146 -7.36 10.66 2.54
N VAL A 147 -8.09 10.15 1.56
CA VAL A 147 -8.50 8.75 1.49
C VAL A 147 -7.90 8.14 0.23
N LEU A 148 -7.08 7.11 0.38
CA LEU A 148 -6.66 6.24 -0.72
C LEU A 148 -7.60 5.05 -0.75
N GLU A 149 -8.44 4.98 -1.77
CA GLU A 149 -9.30 3.84 -2.00
C GLU A 149 -8.63 2.89 -2.99
N VAL A 150 -8.41 1.65 -2.57
CA VAL A 150 -7.81 0.60 -3.39
C VAL A 150 -8.91 -0.37 -3.83
N ASP A 151 -9.38 -0.18 -5.06
CA ASP A 151 -10.43 -1.00 -5.69
C ASP A 151 -9.89 -1.89 -6.82
N GLY A 152 -8.67 -1.59 -7.26
CA GLY A 152 -7.94 -2.31 -8.29
C GLY A 152 -7.37 -3.64 -7.82
N GLY A 153 -6.76 -4.38 -8.77
CA GLY A 153 -6.14 -5.67 -8.51
C GLY A 153 -4.85 -5.52 -7.70
N LEU A 154 -3.72 -5.45 -8.40
CA LEU A 154 -2.40 -5.39 -7.79
C LEU A 154 -1.98 -3.94 -7.53
N PHE A 155 -1.71 -3.60 -6.27
CA PHE A 155 -1.03 -2.38 -5.86
C PHE A 155 0.40 -2.77 -5.50
N LYS A 156 1.34 -2.55 -6.40
CA LYS A 156 2.77 -2.80 -6.22
C LYS A 156 3.53 -1.50 -6.33
N ASN A 157 4.01 -0.98 -5.21
CA ASN A 157 4.78 0.27 -5.23
C ASN A 157 5.97 0.19 -4.28
N HIS A 158 7.01 0.97 -4.56
CA HIS A 158 8.19 0.96 -3.70
C HIS A 158 7.87 1.61 -2.35
N THR A 159 7.30 2.82 -2.37
CA THR A 159 7.07 3.59 -1.15
C THR A 159 5.62 4.01 -0.99
N VAL A 160 5.04 3.71 0.17
CA VAL A 160 3.75 4.25 0.61
C VAL A 160 3.94 5.05 1.89
N VAL A 161 3.30 6.22 1.98
CA VAL A 161 3.31 7.05 3.19
C VAL A 161 1.90 7.45 3.56
N VAL A 162 1.53 7.16 4.80
CA VAL A 162 0.27 7.56 5.40
C VAL A 162 0.55 8.54 6.52
N GLU A 163 0.19 9.80 6.31
CA GLU A 163 0.25 10.83 7.35
C GLU A 163 -0.82 10.54 8.42
N ASN A 164 -0.56 10.96 9.66
CA ASN A 164 -1.52 10.77 10.74
C ASN A 164 -2.91 11.36 10.38
N GLY A 165 -3.93 10.50 10.38
CA GLY A 165 -5.31 10.82 9.95
C GLY A 165 -5.65 10.36 8.54
N GLY A 166 -4.65 10.13 7.70
CA GLY A 166 -4.84 9.56 6.36
C GLY A 166 -5.41 8.15 6.45
N THR A 167 -6.24 7.79 5.47
CA THR A 167 -6.97 6.51 5.47
C THR A 167 -6.71 5.74 4.19
N ILE A 168 -6.41 4.44 4.33
CA ILE A 168 -6.49 3.46 3.24
C ILE A 168 -7.83 2.75 3.37
N ASP A 169 -8.65 2.83 2.33
CA ASP A 169 -9.96 2.18 2.25
C ASP A 169 -9.89 0.93 1.36
N TRP A 170 -10.30 -0.20 1.91
CA TRP A 170 -10.22 -1.53 1.31
C TRP A 170 -11.59 -1.93 0.74
N THR A 171 -12.13 -1.15 -0.19
CA THR A 171 -13.53 -1.29 -0.63
C THR A 171 -13.83 -2.62 -1.35
N ASP A 172 -12.87 -3.18 -2.10
CA ASP A 172 -12.98 -4.52 -2.71
C ASP A 172 -11.88 -5.48 -2.22
N PRO A 173 -11.93 -5.88 -0.94
CA PRO A 173 -10.85 -6.60 -0.28
C PRO A 173 -10.63 -8.01 -0.86
N ALA A 174 -11.56 -8.53 -1.67
CA ALA A 174 -11.41 -9.83 -2.32
C ALA A 174 -10.48 -9.80 -3.54
N ARG A 175 -10.17 -8.61 -4.07
CA ARG A 175 -9.34 -8.43 -5.27
C ARG A 175 -8.07 -7.63 -5.02
N THR A 176 -7.97 -6.95 -3.89
CA THR A 176 -6.85 -6.06 -3.59
C THR A 176 -5.69 -6.80 -2.94
N THR A 177 -4.51 -6.69 -3.57
CA THR A 177 -3.23 -7.03 -2.97
C THR A 177 -2.35 -5.79 -2.93
N ILE A 178 -1.82 -5.46 -1.74
CA ILE A 178 -0.81 -4.42 -1.56
C ILE A 178 0.56 -5.07 -1.34
N GLU A 179 1.48 -4.79 -2.25
CA GLU A 179 2.89 -5.17 -2.27
C GLU A 179 3.75 -3.91 -2.13
N VAL A 180 4.34 -3.69 -0.95
CA VAL A 180 5.09 -2.46 -0.65
C VAL A 180 6.40 -2.77 0.03
N VAL A 181 7.49 -2.15 -0.45
CA VAL A 181 8.83 -2.29 0.13
C VAL A 181 8.99 -1.41 1.37
N ASP A 182 8.69 -0.11 1.25
CA ASP A 182 8.78 0.85 2.35
C ASP A 182 7.40 1.48 2.64
N PHE A 183 6.83 1.16 3.79
CA PHE A 183 5.59 1.75 4.29
C PHE A 183 5.91 2.67 5.47
N PHE A 184 5.51 3.95 5.41
CA PHE A 184 5.71 4.90 6.50
C PHE A 184 4.38 5.38 7.06
N GLY A 185 4.23 5.31 8.38
CA GLY A 185 2.97 5.56 9.09
C GLY A 185 2.24 4.27 9.44
N ASP A 186 1.10 4.43 10.11
CA ASP A 186 0.35 3.28 10.63
C ASP A 186 -0.47 2.62 9.52
N LEU A 187 -0.46 1.29 9.49
CA LEU A 187 -1.27 0.49 8.57
C LEU A 187 -2.38 -0.21 9.34
N THR A 188 -3.64 0.14 9.02
CA THR A 188 -4.81 -0.62 9.47
C THR A 188 -5.38 -1.41 8.29
N GLN A 189 -5.17 -2.72 8.31
CA GLN A 189 -5.65 -3.66 7.30
C GLN A 189 -6.89 -4.38 7.81
N ILE A 190 -8.06 -4.04 7.28
CA ILE A 190 -9.37 -4.64 7.63
C ILE A 190 -9.95 -5.49 6.49
N GLY A 191 -9.12 -5.82 5.51
CA GLY A 191 -9.47 -6.50 4.28
C GLY A 191 -8.24 -6.62 3.37
N GLY A 192 -8.38 -7.26 2.22
CA GLY A 192 -7.31 -7.37 1.23
C GLY A 192 -6.16 -8.26 1.68
N THR A 193 -5.20 -8.41 0.76
CA THR A 193 -3.92 -9.04 1.04
C THR A 193 -2.84 -7.96 1.17
N TYR A 194 -1.96 -8.11 2.15
CA TYR A 194 -0.70 -7.38 2.25
C TYR A 194 0.45 -8.39 2.14
N ALA A 195 1.39 -8.13 1.25
CA ALA A 195 2.58 -8.94 1.04
C ALA A 195 3.84 -8.04 1.08
N PRO A 196 4.97 -8.51 1.64
CA PRO A 196 6.22 -7.75 1.63
C PRO A 196 6.76 -7.50 0.22
N GLY A 197 6.69 -6.25 -0.26
CA GLY A 197 7.36 -5.80 -1.48
C GLY A 197 7.09 -6.64 -2.73
N ALA A 198 8.06 -6.66 -3.65
CA ALA A 198 8.00 -7.52 -4.83
C ALA A 198 8.38 -8.97 -4.45
N SER A 199 7.45 -9.65 -3.77
CA SER A 199 7.65 -10.94 -3.14
C SER A 199 8.32 -12.00 -4.04
N PRO A 200 9.22 -12.84 -3.49
CA PRO A 200 9.76 -12.75 -2.13
C PRO A 200 10.65 -11.53 -1.92
N ALA A 201 10.44 -10.76 -0.84
CA ALA A 201 11.22 -9.57 -0.53
C ALA A 201 11.30 -9.26 0.98
N GLU A 202 12.23 -8.36 1.32
CA GLU A 202 12.27 -7.71 2.63
C GLU A 202 11.49 -6.39 2.54
N SER A 203 10.71 -6.07 3.57
CA SER A 203 9.93 -4.83 3.64
C SER A 203 9.97 -4.20 5.02
N LEU A 204 9.82 -2.88 5.05
CA LEU A 204 9.77 -2.07 6.26
C LEU A 204 8.39 -1.44 6.39
N LEU A 205 7.79 -1.56 7.57
CA LEU A 205 6.65 -0.79 8.02
C LEU A 205 7.10 0.08 9.20
N ASP A 206 7.36 1.36 8.93
CA ASP A 206 7.75 2.35 9.93
C ASP A 206 6.51 3.00 10.56
N GLY A 207 5.90 2.27 11.50
CA GLY A 207 4.65 2.63 12.18
C GLY A 207 4.02 1.42 12.89
N ASP A 208 2.80 1.60 13.39
CA ASP A 208 2.02 0.51 13.96
C ASP A 208 1.32 -0.29 12.84
N TYR A 209 1.20 -1.62 13.01
CA TYR A 209 0.48 -2.49 12.09
C TYR A 209 -0.70 -3.16 12.78
N THR A 210 -1.92 -2.88 12.30
CA THR A 210 -3.14 -3.58 12.73
C THR A 210 -3.66 -4.47 11.61
N LEU A 211 -3.65 -5.78 11.84
CA LEU A 211 -4.25 -6.78 10.97
C LEU A 211 -5.60 -7.22 11.57
N GLY A 212 -6.69 -6.73 11.01
CA GLY A 212 -8.05 -6.99 11.44
C GLY A 212 -8.76 -8.11 10.67
N GLY A 213 -9.94 -8.47 11.15
CA GLY A 213 -10.79 -9.49 10.53
C GLY A 213 -11.05 -9.21 9.06
N GLY A 214 -10.74 -10.18 8.21
CA GLY A 214 -10.86 -10.09 6.75
C GLY A 214 -9.55 -9.72 6.02
N GLY A 215 -8.54 -9.21 6.73
CA GLY A 215 -7.20 -9.02 6.18
C GLY A 215 -6.41 -10.32 6.08
N ILE A 216 -5.52 -10.39 5.10
CA ILE A 216 -4.58 -11.48 4.88
C ILE A 216 -3.17 -10.89 4.84
N PHE A 217 -2.28 -11.37 5.71
CA PHE A 217 -0.85 -11.19 5.54
C PHE A 217 -0.29 -12.39 4.77
N GLU A 218 0.36 -12.16 3.64
CA GLU A 218 0.89 -13.21 2.77
C GLU A 218 2.42 -13.25 2.81
N LEU A 219 2.95 -14.46 2.86
CA LEU A 219 4.38 -14.75 2.82
C LEU A 219 4.69 -15.77 1.72
N GLU A 220 5.65 -15.44 0.87
CA GLU A 220 6.16 -16.30 -0.18
C GLU A 220 7.56 -16.83 0.16
N PHE A 221 7.81 -18.10 -0.18
CA PHE A 221 9.11 -18.76 0.01
C PHE A 221 9.61 -19.35 -1.30
N ALA A 222 10.74 -18.83 -1.79
CA ALA A 222 11.49 -19.36 -2.93
C ALA A 222 12.86 -19.97 -2.54
N GLY A 223 13.27 -19.87 -1.28
CA GLY A 223 14.58 -20.34 -0.82
C GLY A 223 14.78 -20.25 0.70
N LEU A 224 16.02 -20.49 1.13
CA LEU A 224 16.36 -20.63 2.56
C LEU A 224 17.03 -19.41 3.19
N THR A 225 17.43 -18.45 2.37
CA THR A 225 18.17 -17.26 2.82
C THR A 225 17.30 -16.04 2.69
N THR A 226 17.53 -15.04 3.55
CA THR A 226 16.94 -13.70 3.44
C THR A 226 16.97 -13.20 1.99
N GLY A 227 15.87 -12.56 1.58
CA GLY A 227 15.61 -12.14 0.19
C GLY A 227 15.17 -13.27 -0.75
N LEU A 228 15.11 -14.53 -0.29
CA LEU A 228 14.45 -15.64 -0.98
C LEU A 228 13.15 -16.09 -0.30
N PHE A 229 12.73 -15.40 0.74
CA PHE A 229 11.42 -15.50 1.35
C PHE A 229 11.01 -14.13 1.87
N ASP A 230 9.72 -13.93 2.05
CA ASP A 230 9.18 -12.66 2.54
C ASP A 230 9.54 -12.40 4.00
N GLN A 231 9.95 -11.18 4.29
CA GLN A 231 10.22 -10.67 5.63
C GLN A 231 9.64 -9.27 5.81
N LEU A 232 9.05 -9.02 6.97
CA LEU A 232 8.53 -7.71 7.35
C LEU A 232 9.16 -7.23 8.66
N THR A 233 9.75 -6.04 8.66
CA THR A 233 10.10 -5.34 9.91
C THR A 233 9.04 -4.31 10.23
N VAL A 234 8.48 -4.35 11.44
CA VAL A 234 7.54 -3.35 11.97
C VAL A 234 8.21 -2.57 13.10
N THR A 235 8.35 -1.25 12.94
CA THR A 235 9.04 -0.41 13.95
C THR A 235 8.15 -0.10 15.16
N GLY A 236 6.82 -0.15 14.99
CA GLY A 236 5.82 0.08 16.02
C GLY A 236 5.22 -1.19 16.61
N ASP A 237 4.02 -1.06 17.16
CA ASP A 237 3.24 -2.16 17.73
C ASP A 237 2.50 -2.94 16.62
N VAL A 238 2.36 -4.26 16.82
CA VAL A 238 1.58 -5.14 15.95
C VAL A 238 0.32 -5.63 16.68
N PHE A 239 -0.84 -5.45 16.06
CA PHE A 239 -2.14 -5.86 16.58
C PHE A 239 -2.80 -6.87 15.63
N LEU A 240 -2.80 -8.14 16.03
CA LEU A 240 -3.48 -9.23 15.31
C LEU A 240 -4.88 -9.42 15.89
N THR A 241 -5.90 -9.00 15.14
CA THR A 241 -7.31 -8.93 15.57
C THR A 241 -8.21 -9.72 14.61
N ASP A 242 -7.98 -11.04 14.54
CA ASP A 242 -8.69 -12.02 13.70
C ASP A 242 -8.35 -12.01 12.19
N GLY A 243 -7.28 -11.35 11.74
CA GLY A 243 -6.79 -11.50 10.36
C GLY A 243 -5.97 -12.78 10.14
N TYR A 244 -5.74 -13.14 8.88
CA TYR A 244 -5.20 -14.45 8.49
C TYR A 244 -3.75 -14.38 8.00
N LEU A 245 -3.01 -15.47 8.19
CA LEU A 245 -1.71 -15.70 7.57
C LEU A 245 -1.87 -16.63 6.36
N SER A 246 -1.39 -16.21 5.19
CA SER A 246 -1.22 -17.01 3.98
C SER A 246 0.26 -17.30 3.78
N VAL A 247 0.62 -18.57 3.51
CA VAL A 247 2.00 -18.96 3.23
C VAL A 247 2.04 -19.72 1.91
N LEU A 248 2.88 -19.27 0.99
CA LEU A 248 3.03 -19.82 -0.35
C LEU A 248 4.45 -20.38 -0.55
N GLU A 249 4.53 -21.62 -1.05
CA GLU A 249 5.77 -22.21 -1.53
C GLU A 249 5.92 -22.00 -3.04
N LEU A 250 6.88 -21.18 -3.44
CA LEU A 250 7.17 -20.91 -4.84
C LEU A 250 8.07 -22.01 -5.41
N ALA A 251 7.56 -22.76 -6.39
CA ALA A 251 8.33 -23.81 -7.03
C ALA A 251 9.67 -23.28 -7.60
N PRO A 252 10.81 -23.96 -7.38
CA PRO A 252 10.93 -25.35 -6.91
C PRO A 252 11.15 -25.49 -5.38
N PHE A 253 10.94 -24.45 -4.59
CA PHE A 253 11.15 -24.51 -3.15
C PHE A 253 10.22 -25.53 -2.48
N THR A 254 10.75 -26.19 -1.44
CA THR A 254 9.98 -27.03 -0.52
C THR A 254 10.62 -26.96 0.87
N PHE A 255 9.80 -27.03 1.92
CA PHE A 255 10.31 -27.02 3.28
C PHE A 255 11.03 -28.34 3.65
N GLY A 256 12.24 -28.20 4.14
CA GLY A 256 13.04 -29.26 4.75
C GLY A 256 12.73 -29.41 6.24
N ALA A 257 13.12 -30.55 6.83
CA ALA A 257 13.05 -30.73 8.29
C ALA A 257 14.12 -29.86 8.99
N GLY A 258 13.85 -29.43 10.22
CA GLY A 258 14.83 -28.66 11.00
C GLY A 258 14.97 -27.18 10.62
N GLN A 259 14.05 -26.64 9.82
CA GLN A 259 14.14 -25.27 9.31
C GLN A 259 13.44 -24.26 10.22
N TYR A 260 13.90 -23.03 10.16
CA TYR A 260 13.46 -21.92 10.98
C TYR A 260 13.60 -20.61 10.21
N PHE A 261 12.56 -19.78 10.21
CA PHE A 261 12.48 -18.53 9.46
C PHE A 261 11.81 -17.46 10.32
N GLU A 262 12.56 -16.45 10.73
CA GLU A 262 11.99 -15.20 11.25
C GLU A 262 11.34 -14.46 10.07
N VAL A 263 10.04 -14.23 10.13
CA VAL A 263 9.24 -13.66 9.03
C VAL A 263 8.68 -12.29 9.38
N VAL A 264 8.52 -11.97 10.67
CA VAL A 264 8.20 -10.62 11.13
C VAL A 264 9.08 -10.25 12.31
N GLU A 265 9.85 -9.17 12.16
CA GLU A 265 10.56 -8.50 13.26
C GLU A 265 9.64 -7.41 13.84
N VAL A 266 9.34 -7.47 15.14
CA VAL A 266 8.48 -6.52 15.84
C VAL A 266 9.31 -5.74 16.87
N GLN A 267 9.60 -4.48 16.56
CA GLN A 267 10.39 -3.61 17.44
C GLN A 267 9.58 -3.03 18.60
N GLY A 268 8.26 -2.88 18.42
CA GLY A 268 7.31 -2.56 19.48
C GLY A 268 6.82 -3.81 20.22
N SER A 269 5.52 -3.87 20.51
CA SER A 269 4.85 -5.00 21.16
C SER A 269 3.95 -5.76 20.19
N LEU A 270 3.88 -7.08 20.32
CA LEU A 270 2.90 -7.93 19.65
C LEU A 270 1.68 -8.16 20.54
N PHE A 271 0.49 -7.96 19.97
CA PHE A 271 -0.80 -8.22 20.62
C PHE A 271 -1.66 -9.13 19.77
N GLY A 272 -2.19 -10.20 20.37
CA GLY A 272 -3.06 -11.15 19.68
C GLY A 272 -2.28 -12.24 18.93
N GLU A 273 -3.00 -12.97 18.08
CA GLU A 273 -2.49 -14.08 17.25
C GLU A 273 -3.21 -14.01 15.89
N PHE A 274 -2.64 -14.63 14.86
CA PHE A 274 -3.36 -14.80 13.60
C PHE A 274 -4.61 -15.69 13.81
N GLY A 275 -5.65 -15.44 13.01
CA GLY A 275 -6.93 -16.13 13.07
C GLY A 275 -6.78 -17.65 13.00
N GLY A 276 -6.96 -18.34 14.13
CA GLY A 276 -6.87 -19.80 14.24
C GLY A 276 -5.45 -20.37 14.30
N LEU A 277 -4.43 -19.51 14.44
CA LEU A 277 -3.01 -19.89 14.48
C LEU A 277 -2.36 -19.33 15.76
N GLY A 278 -2.68 -19.93 16.91
CA GLY A 278 -1.95 -19.62 18.13
C GLY A 278 -0.58 -20.30 18.20
N GLU A 279 0.16 -20.03 19.27
CA GLU A 279 1.54 -20.56 19.46
C GLU A 279 1.66 -22.07 19.17
N GLY A 280 2.55 -22.43 18.25
CA GLY A 280 2.81 -23.80 17.82
C GLY A 280 1.73 -24.41 16.90
N ALA A 281 0.76 -23.62 16.43
CA ALA A 281 -0.24 -24.08 15.50
C ALA A 281 0.38 -24.47 14.16
N ARG A 282 -0.20 -25.47 13.50
CA ARG A 282 0.24 -25.96 12.21
C ARG A 282 -0.40 -25.15 11.07
N ILE A 283 0.42 -24.72 10.13
CA ILE A 283 0.01 -24.16 8.84
C ILE A 283 -0.25 -25.30 7.84
N SER A 284 -1.42 -25.26 7.19
CA SER A 284 -1.87 -26.30 6.26
C SER A 284 -1.57 -25.94 4.79
N GLY A 285 -1.56 -26.94 3.90
CA GLY A 285 -1.43 -26.71 2.45
C GLY A 285 0.00 -26.69 1.91
N LEU A 286 0.99 -26.87 2.77
CA LEU A 286 2.42 -26.83 2.49
C LEU A 286 3.00 -28.24 2.22
N SER A 287 4.19 -28.32 1.62
CA SER A 287 4.90 -29.58 1.32
C SER A 287 5.34 -30.34 2.58
N ARG A 288 5.34 -29.67 3.73
CA ARG A 288 5.64 -30.22 5.05
C ARG A 288 4.78 -29.54 6.11
N ASP A 289 4.68 -30.17 7.27
CA ASP A 289 4.16 -29.55 8.47
C ASP A 289 5.08 -28.38 8.88
N VAL A 290 4.57 -27.17 8.73
CA VAL A 290 5.15 -25.91 9.20
C VAL A 290 4.31 -25.42 10.36
N PHE A 291 4.95 -24.84 11.36
CA PHE A 291 4.34 -24.33 12.58
C PHE A 291 4.74 -22.86 12.79
N ILE A 292 3.92 -22.12 13.52
CA ILE A 292 4.17 -20.72 13.87
C ILE A 292 4.62 -20.58 15.33
N THR A 293 5.45 -19.58 15.62
CA THR A 293 5.73 -19.08 16.97
C THR A 293 5.66 -17.55 16.98
N ASP A 294 5.09 -16.99 18.04
CA ASP A 294 4.88 -15.53 18.24
C ASP A 294 5.85 -14.96 19.30
N ALA A 295 6.91 -15.70 19.61
CA ALA A 295 7.88 -15.31 20.62
C ALA A 295 9.33 -15.64 20.19
N ASP A 296 9.63 -15.36 18.92
CA ASP A 296 10.99 -15.35 18.38
C ASP A 296 11.78 -14.11 18.84
N GLY A 297 13.10 -14.13 18.56
CA GLY A 297 14.01 -13.01 18.68
C GLY A 297 13.98 -12.32 20.04
N ASN A 298 13.44 -11.10 20.12
CA ASN A 298 13.34 -10.34 21.38
C ASN A 298 12.23 -10.84 22.33
N GLY A 299 11.46 -11.84 21.92
CA GLY A 299 10.34 -12.43 22.65
C GLY A 299 8.96 -12.06 22.10
N ASN A 300 8.88 -11.31 21.00
CA ASN A 300 7.64 -10.97 20.32
C ASN A 300 7.76 -10.86 18.78
N ASP A 301 8.84 -11.41 18.21
CA ASP A 301 8.97 -11.60 16.77
C ASP A 301 8.19 -12.85 16.33
N ILE A 302 7.79 -12.90 15.05
CA ILE A 302 7.00 -14.00 14.48
C ILE A 302 7.88 -14.85 13.57
N ALA A 303 7.86 -16.16 13.79
CA ALA A 303 8.64 -17.11 13.00
C ALA A 303 7.87 -18.35 12.59
N LEU A 304 8.33 -18.95 11.48
CA LEU A 304 7.86 -20.22 10.96
C LEU A 304 8.94 -21.29 11.11
N TYR A 305 8.56 -22.49 11.53
CA TYR A 305 9.50 -23.58 11.72
C TYR A 305 8.92 -24.94 11.32
N THR A 306 9.78 -25.90 10.97
CA THR A 306 9.38 -27.28 10.69
C THR A 306 9.77 -28.20 11.83
N GLU A 307 9.21 -29.42 11.85
CA GLU A 307 9.59 -30.42 12.86
C GLU A 307 11.11 -30.58 12.98
N GLY A 308 11.62 -30.50 14.21
CA GLY A 308 13.05 -30.52 14.54
C GLY A 308 13.75 -29.16 14.42
N GLY A 309 13.09 -28.14 13.88
CA GLY A 309 13.50 -26.74 13.98
C GLY A 309 13.18 -26.28 15.39
N LEU A 310 14.20 -25.83 16.11
CA LEU A 310 14.00 -25.35 17.48
C LEU A 310 13.66 -23.86 17.39
N ALA A 311 12.42 -23.52 17.75
CA ALA A 311 12.14 -22.18 18.24
C ALA A 311 13.10 -21.89 19.42
N PRO A 312 13.67 -20.68 19.52
CA PRO A 312 14.49 -20.33 20.67
C PRO A 312 13.68 -20.61 21.94
N ALA A 313 14.27 -21.38 22.87
CA ALA A 313 13.58 -21.72 24.10
C ALA A 313 13.20 -20.42 24.80
N HIS A 314 11.89 -20.15 24.95
CA HIS A 314 11.42 -18.96 25.65
C HIS A 314 12.15 -18.89 26.99
N VAL A 315 12.89 -17.82 27.23
CA VAL A 315 13.42 -17.54 28.57
C VAL A 315 12.20 -17.18 29.39
N PRO A 316 11.73 -18.04 30.33
CA PRO A 316 10.56 -17.72 31.11
C PRO A 316 10.85 -16.41 31.84
N LEU A 317 9.91 -15.47 31.81
CA LEU A 317 10.00 -14.26 32.64
C LEU A 317 10.43 -14.71 34.05
N PRO A 318 11.52 -14.16 34.59
CA PRO A 318 12.01 -14.62 35.88
C PRO A 318 10.86 -14.53 36.88
N ALA A 319 10.65 -15.60 37.65
CA ALA A 319 9.55 -15.71 38.61
C ALA A 319 9.44 -14.53 39.59
N SER A 320 10.46 -13.66 39.63
CA SER A 320 10.47 -12.36 40.30
C SER A 320 9.44 -11.35 39.78
N ILE A 321 9.00 -11.38 38.51
CA ILE A 321 8.08 -10.34 37.98
C ILE A 321 6.66 -10.50 38.56
N PRO A 322 6.02 -11.69 38.55
CA PRO A 322 4.76 -11.91 39.26
C PRO A 322 4.88 -11.65 40.76
N ALA A 323 6.02 -12.01 41.38
CA ALA A 323 6.27 -11.76 42.79
C ALA A 323 6.39 -10.27 43.13
N PHE A 324 7.03 -9.48 42.24
CA PHE A 324 7.15 -8.03 42.38
C PHE A 324 5.79 -7.32 42.21
N LEU A 325 5.00 -7.72 41.21
CA LEU A 325 3.65 -7.20 41.01
C LEU A 325 2.71 -7.57 42.17
N ALA A 326 2.81 -8.80 42.69
CA ALA A 326 2.08 -9.23 43.88
C ALA A 326 2.48 -8.41 45.13
N ALA A 327 3.77 -8.11 45.30
CA ALA A 327 4.26 -7.27 46.39
C ALA A 327 3.75 -5.82 46.30
N LEU A 328 3.73 -5.23 45.09
CA LEU A 328 3.16 -3.90 44.85
C LEU A 328 1.64 -3.87 45.11
N GLY A 329 0.90 -4.88 44.67
CA GLY A 329 -0.53 -5.03 44.99
C GLY A 329 -0.80 -5.15 46.49
N GLY A 330 0.04 -5.89 47.22
CA GLY A 330 -0.01 -5.98 48.68
C GLY A 330 0.23 -4.64 49.39
N LEU A 331 1.18 -3.85 48.92
CA LEU A 331 1.47 -2.50 49.45
C LEU A 331 0.31 -1.52 49.19
N ALA A 332 -0.33 -1.59 48.03
CA ALA A 332 -1.51 -0.77 47.72
C ALA A 332 -2.72 -1.14 48.59
N ALA A 333 -2.92 -2.43 48.87
CA ALA A 333 -3.98 -2.92 49.76
C ALA A 333 -3.76 -2.49 51.23
N LEU A 334 -2.51 -2.44 51.68
CA LEU A 334 -2.15 -1.96 53.03
C LEU A 334 -2.43 -0.46 53.19
N ARG A 335 -2.20 0.37 52.15
CA ARG A 335 -2.50 1.81 52.17
C ARG A 335 -4.00 2.13 52.31
N ARG A 336 -4.88 1.29 51.75
CA ARG A 336 -6.35 1.49 51.86
C ARG A 336 -6.90 1.20 53.25
N LYS A 337 -6.27 0.33 54.05
CA LYS A 337 -6.74 0.02 55.41
C LYS A 337 -6.49 1.15 56.42
N THR A 338 -5.49 1.99 56.20
CA THR A 338 -5.18 3.13 57.09
C THR A 338 -6.02 4.39 56.85
N ALA A 339 -6.81 4.45 55.77
CA ALA A 339 -7.68 5.60 55.47
C ALA A 339 -9.14 5.42 55.93
N ALA A 340 -9.46 4.31 56.62
CA ALA A 340 -10.82 3.94 57.05
C ALA A 340 -10.99 3.90 58.58
N ALA A 341 -10.15 4.64 59.34
CA ALA A 341 -10.25 4.80 60.79
C ALA A 341 -10.28 6.29 61.17
#